data_AF-A0A3D1BIS5-F1
#
_entry.id   AF-A0A3D1BIS5-F1
#
_cell.length_a   1.000
_cell.length_b   1.000
_cell.length_c   1.000
_cell.angle_alpha   90.00
_cell.angle_beta   90.00
_cell.angle_gamma   90.00
#
_symmetry.space_group_name_H-M   'P 1'
#
loop_
_entity.id
_entity.type
_entity.pdbx_description
1 polymer ?
#
loop_
_entity_poly.entity_id
_entity_poly.type
_entity_poly.pdbx_seq_one_letter_code
_entity_poly.pdbx_strand_id
1 'polypeptide(L)'
;KILLPKSLPAIVNIIKVSIITAIFTAITSEFFGGYGGIGIFILSKKGLFNLPLVWASIFFIAIFGTIFYFSVEFLQKKLIPWQEN
;
A
#
# COMPACT_ATOMS: atom_id res chain seq x y z
N LYS A 1 -29.26 23.66 3.85
CA LYS A 1 -29.16 22.18 4.08
C LYS A 1 -27.68 21.82 4.08
N ILE A 2 -27.06 21.68 5.24
CA ILE A 2 -25.60 21.57 5.38
C ILE A 2 -25.22 20.11 5.09
N LEU A 3 -24.89 19.80 3.83
CA LEU A 3 -24.47 18.46 3.39
C LEU A 3 -23.00 18.15 3.72
N LEU A 4 -22.20 19.19 3.95
CA LEU A 4 -20.75 19.15 4.17
C LEU A 4 -20.27 18.17 5.27
N PRO A 5 -20.86 18.12 6.48
CA PRO A 5 -20.39 17.19 7.51
C PRO A 5 -20.78 15.74 7.23
N LYS A 6 -21.80 15.50 6.40
CA LYS A 6 -22.29 14.14 6.10
C LYS A 6 -21.50 13.47 4.97
N SER A 7 -20.89 14.25 4.08
CA SER A 7 -20.09 13.76 2.95
C SER A 7 -18.58 13.66 3.24
N LEU A 8 -18.08 14.38 4.26
CA LEU A 8 -16.68 14.29 4.71
C LEU A 8 -16.21 12.85 5.00
N PRO A 9 -16.99 12.01 5.73
CA PRO A 9 -16.60 10.63 6.03
C PRO A 9 -16.47 9.78 4.75
N ALA A 10 -17.37 9.98 3.79
CA ALA A 10 -17.36 9.26 2.53
C ALA A 10 -16.12 9.59 1.68
N ILE A 11 -15.73 10.87 1.63
CA ILE A 11 -14.54 11.33 0.90
C ILE A 11 -13.27 10.73 1.52
N VAL A 12 -13.15 10.75 2.85
CA VAL A 12 -11.97 10.19 3.52
C VAL A 12 -11.90 8.67 3.36
N ASN A 13 -13.04 7.97 3.37
CA ASN A 13 -13.08 6.53 3.11
C ASN A 13 -12.64 6.18 1.68
N ILE A 14 -13.01 7.00 0.68
CA ILE A 14 -12.54 6.84 -0.70
C ILE A 14 -11.02 7.10 -0.79
N ILE A 15 -10.52 8.16 -0.16
CA ILE A 15 -9.08 8.47 -0.11
C ILE A 15 -8.29 7.29 0.49
N LYS A 16 -8.81 6.63 1.52
CA LYS A 16 -8.20 5.43 2.12
C LYS A 16 -8.00 4.31 1.09
N VAL A 17 -9.05 3.97 0.36
CA VAL A 17 -8.98 2.89 -0.64
C VAL A 17 -8.08 3.29 -1.80
N SER A 18 -8.10 4.56 -2.23
CA SER A 18 -7.24 5.08 -3.30
C SER A 18 -5.75 5.06 -2.95
N ILE A 19 -5.36 5.30 -1.70
CA ILE A 19 -3.96 5.22 -1.28
C ILE A 19 -3.45 3.77 -1.36
N ILE A 20 -4.25 2.80 -0.92
CA ILE A 20 -3.89 1.38 -0.97
C ILE A 20 -3.72 0.94 -2.43
N THR A 21 -4.64 1.33 -3.31
CA THR A 21 -4.55 0.98 -4.74
C THR A 21 -3.40 1.69 -5.44
N ALA A 22 -3.11 2.95 -5.11
CA ALA A 22 -1.97 3.69 -5.68
C ALA A 22 -0.62 3.03 -5.36
N ILE A 23 -0.49 2.40 -4.20
CA ILE A 23 0.75 1.74 -3.80
C ILE A 23 0.85 0.36 -4.40
N PHE A 24 -0.27 -0.36 -4.49
CA PHE A 24 -0.32 -1.59 -5.25
C PHE A 24 0.06 -1.36 -6.72
N THR A 25 -0.42 -0.29 -7.34
CA THR A 25 -0.03 0.06 -8.72
C THR A 25 1.40 0.55 -8.82
N ALA A 26 1.92 1.31 -7.85
CA ALA A 26 3.33 1.69 -7.81
C ALA A 26 4.25 0.44 -7.74
N ILE A 27 3.97 -0.48 -6.83
CA ILE A 27 4.71 -1.76 -6.71
C ILE A 27 4.59 -2.57 -7.99
N THR A 28 3.38 -2.67 -8.57
CA THR A 28 3.16 -3.36 -9.84
C THR A 28 3.98 -2.74 -10.98
N SER A 29 4.05 -1.41 -11.04
CA SER A 29 4.83 -0.68 -12.05
C SER A 29 6.33 -0.91 -11.95
N GLU A 30 6.86 -1.15 -10.75
CA GLU A 30 8.28 -1.49 -10.56
C GLU A 30 8.66 -2.79 -11.27
N PHE A 31 7.75 -3.77 -11.41
CA PHE A 31 8.03 -5.04 -12.08
C PHE A 31 8.13 -4.92 -13.62
N PHE A 32 7.57 -3.88 -14.23
CA PHE A 32 7.52 -3.72 -15.69
C PHE A 32 8.69 -2.91 -16.28
N GLY A 33 9.68 -2.50 -15.46
CA GLY A 33 10.89 -1.83 -15.97
C GLY A 33 11.27 -0.52 -15.28
N GLY A 34 11.07 -0.40 -13.97
CA GLY A 34 11.59 0.74 -13.20
C GLY A 34 13.14 0.79 -13.18
N TYR A 35 13.71 1.88 -12.67
CA TYR A 35 15.18 2.08 -12.62
C TYR A 35 15.81 1.69 -11.25
N GLY A 36 15.02 1.09 -10.35
CA GLY A 36 15.45 0.63 -9.03
C GLY A 36 14.27 0.56 -8.06
N GLY A 37 14.09 -0.58 -7.37
CA GLY A 37 12.98 -0.84 -6.47
C GLY A 37 12.97 -2.29 -5.96
N ILE A 38 12.13 -2.59 -4.97
CA ILE A 38 12.02 -3.95 -4.37
C ILE A 38 11.52 -4.94 -5.44
N GLY A 39 10.59 -4.53 -6.31
CA GLY A 39 10.08 -5.39 -7.39
C GLY A 39 11.15 -5.82 -8.40
N ILE A 40 12.13 -4.94 -8.66
CA ILE A 40 13.25 -5.20 -9.58
C ILE A 40 14.32 -6.05 -8.93
N PHE A 41 14.58 -5.86 -7.63
CA PHE A 41 15.51 -6.70 -6.88
C PHE A 41 15.10 -8.19 -6.95
N ILE A 42 13.78 -8.46 -6.92
CA ILE A 42 13.23 -9.80 -7.13
C ILE A 42 13.47 -10.30 -8.55
N LEU A 43 13.21 -9.45 -9.54
CA LEU A 43 13.31 -9.81 -10.96
C LEU A 43 14.77 -10.09 -11.39
N SER A 44 15.73 -9.29 -10.92
CA SER A 44 17.16 -9.51 -11.17
C SER A 44 17.70 -10.79 -10.52
N LYS A 45 17.13 -11.22 -9.39
CA LYS A 45 17.56 -12.44 -8.68
C LYS A 45 16.86 -13.71 -9.18
N LYS A 46 15.73 -13.59 -9.89
CA LYS A 46 15.08 -14.72 -10.59
C LYS A 46 15.98 -15.38 -11.64
N GLY A 47 16.87 -14.62 -12.29
CA GLY A 47 17.81 -15.13 -13.30
C GLY A 47 18.79 -16.20 -12.80
N LEU A 48 18.96 -16.34 -11.47
CA LEU A 48 19.89 -17.29 -10.86
C LEU A 48 19.21 -18.55 -10.29
N PHE A 49 17.91 -18.76 -10.51
CA PHE A 49 17.12 -19.86 -9.91
C PHE A 49 17.24 -19.96 -8.37
N ASN A 50 17.57 -18.86 -7.70
CA ASN A 50 17.77 -18.83 -6.26
C ASN A 50 16.42 -18.67 -5.54
N LEU A 51 15.65 -19.77 -5.52
CA LEU A 51 14.33 -19.88 -4.89
C LEU A 51 14.27 -19.31 -3.44
N PRO A 52 15.29 -19.50 -2.57
CA PRO A 52 15.30 -18.89 -1.24
C PRO A 52 15.12 -17.36 -1.26
N LEU A 53 15.74 -16.68 -2.22
CA LEU A 53 15.64 -15.22 -2.33
C LEU A 53 14.26 -14.75 -2.81
N VAL A 54 13.62 -15.54 -3.68
CA VAL A 54 12.25 -15.26 -4.14
C VAL A 54 11.27 -15.38 -2.96
N TRP A 55 11.38 -16.44 -2.17
CA TRP A 55 10.57 -16.63 -0.96
C TRP A 55 10.80 -15.52 0.08
N ALA A 56 12.06 -15.15 0.34
CA ALA A 56 12.39 -14.04 1.23
C ALA A 56 11.74 -12.72 0.78
N SER A 57 11.67 -12.49 -0.53
CA SER A 57 11.09 -11.28 -1.08
C SER A 57 9.56 -11.26 -1.01
N ILE A 58 8.89 -12.40 -1.19
CA ILE A 58 7.44 -12.52 -0.96
C ILE A 58 7.12 -12.20 0.51
N PHE A 59 7.91 -12.74 1.43
CA PHE A 59 7.76 -12.47 2.86
C PHE A 59 7.96 -10.98 3.18
N PHE A 60 8.94 -10.35 2.55
CA PHE A 60 9.20 -8.92 2.69
C PHE A 60 8.05 -8.07 2.17
N ILE A 61 7.49 -8.40 1.00
CA ILE A 61 6.32 -7.72 0.43
C ILE A 61 5.10 -7.87 1.35
N ALA A 62 4.88 -9.05 1.92
CA ALA A 62 3.78 -9.28 2.86
C ALA A 62 3.90 -8.38 4.10
N ILE A 63 5.09 -8.34 4.72
CA ILE A 63 5.37 -7.47 5.87
C ILE A 63 5.18 -5.99 5.50
N PHE A 64 5.71 -5.56 4.36
CA PHE A 64 5.61 -4.18 3.91
C PHE A 64 4.15 -3.78 3.66
N GLY A 65 3.36 -4.66 3.03
CA GLY A 65 1.93 -4.46 2.85
C GLY A 65 1.17 -4.33 4.17
N THR A 66 1.51 -5.16 5.17
CA THR A 66 0.91 -5.08 6.51
C THR A 66 1.27 -3.76 7.22
N ILE A 67 2.54 -3.35 7.22
CA ILE A 67 2.98 -2.08 7.82
C ILE A 67 2.27 -0.90 7.14
N PHE A 68 2.16 -0.96 5.82
CA PHE A 68 1.51 0.08 5.05
C PHE A 68 0.02 0.20 5.38
N TYR A 69 -0.67 -0.94 5.47
CA TYR A 69 -2.07 -1.00 5.89
C TYR A 69 -2.28 -0.33 7.26
N PHE A 70 -1.48 -0.70 8.27
CA PHE A 70 -1.55 -0.10 9.60
C PHE A 70 -1.23 1.39 9.60
N SER A 71 -0.28 1.85 8.77
CA SER A 71 0.04 3.28 8.67
C SER A 71 -1.15 4.10 8.16
N VAL A 72 -1.89 3.57 7.17
CA VAL A 72 -3.10 4.20 6.67
C VAL A 72 -4.23 4.17 7.71
N GLU A 73 -4.38 3.06 8.44
CA GLU A 73 -5.36 2.95 9.52
C GLU A 73 -5.10 3.96 10.64
N PHE A 74 -3.83 4.15 11.02
CA PHE A 74 -3.44 5.16 12.00
C PHE A 74 -3.73 6.58 11.50
N LEU A 75 -3.44 6.87 10.23
CA LEU A 75 -3.74 8.16 9.62
C LEU A 75 -5.25 8.44 9.59
N GLN A 76 -6.07 7.41 9.39
CA GLN A 76 -7.53 7.50 9.45
C GLN A 76 -8.02 7.87 10.85
N LYS A 77 -7.52 7.20 11.90
CA LYS A 77 -7.87 7.51 13.30
C LYS A 77 -7.52 8.96 13.66
N LYS A 78 -6.40 9.47 13.14
CA LYS A 78 -5.97 10.86 13.37
C LYS A 78 -6.80 11.90 12.60
N LEU A 79 -7.22 11.58 11.37
CA LEU A 79 -7.97 12.51 10.51
C LEU A 79 -9.46 12.55 10.83
N ILE A 80 -10.04 11.48 11.36
CA ILE A 80 -11.44 11.43 11.78
C ILE A 80 -11.57 10.94 13.23
N PRO A 81 -11.13 11.74 14.21
CA PRO A 81 -11.30 11.39 15.62
C PRO A 81 -12.79 11.36 16.05
N TRP A 82 -13.68 11.94 15.24
CA TRP A 82 -15.13 12.02 15.49
C TRP A 82 -15.93 10.82 14.97
N GLN A 83 -15.28 9.82 14.35
CA GLN A 83 -15.93 8.56 13.96
C GLN A 83 -15.97 7.55 15.11
N GLU A 84 -15.33 7.82 16.24
CA GLU A 84 -15.54 7.10 17.50
C GLU A 84 -16.77 7.67 18.23
N ASN A 85 -17.96 7.39 17.68
CA ASN A 85 -19.22 7.11 18.39
C ASN A 85 -20.33 6.74 17.39
#